data_AF-A0A379TFJ6-F1
#
_entry.id   AF-A0A379TFJ6-F1
#
_cell.length_a   1.000
_cell.length_b   1.000
_cell.length_c   1.000
_cell.angle_alpha   90.00
_cell.angle_beta   90.00
_cell.angle_gamma   90.00
#
_symmetry.space_group_name_H-M   'P 1'
#
loop_
_entity.id
_entity.type
_entity.pdbx_description
1 polymer ?
#
loop_
_entity_poly.entity_id
_entity_poly.type
_entity_poly.pdbx_seq_one_letter_code
_entity_poly.pdbx_strand_id
1 'polypeptide(L)'
;MQHRLTTEIIHFLSELPEEERIAAINEFRMAIHSVSPFRNEPVDCVLWVKNDHISPNDYNPNNVAPPEKKLLLKSIEKDGFTQPIVVVKADAEEYEIVDGFHPS
;
A
#
# COMPACT_ATOMS: atom_id res chain seq x y z
N MET A 1 8.38 -28.19 0.83
CA MET A 1 8.45 -27.27 1.99
C MET A 1 7.73 -25.95 1.72
N GLN A 2 8.11 -25.21 0.67
CA GLN A 2 7.47 -23.93 0.33
C GLN A 2 5.95 -24.03 0.18
N HIS A 3 5.44 -24.99 -0.59
CA HIS A 3 3.99 -25.18 -0.75
C HIS A 3 3.25 -25.39 0.57
N ARG A 4 3.84 -26.15 1.50
CA ARG A 4 3.29 -26.36 2.85
C ARG A 4 3.19 -25.03 3.62
N LEU A 5 4.26 -24.22 3.62
CA LEU A 5 4.27 -22.91 4.28
C LEU A 5 3.21 -21.98 3.67
N THR A 6 3.08 -21.98 2.34
CA THR A 6 2.04 -21.21 1.65
C THR A 6 0.64 -21.63 2.09
N THR A 7 0.37 -22.94 2.18
CA THR A 7 -0.92 -23.45 2.67
C THR A 7 -1.18 -23.06 4.12
N GLU A 8 -0.18 -23.15 4.99
CA GLU A 8 -0.29 -22.77 6.41
C GLU A 8 -0.59 -21.28 6.57
N ILE A 9 0.09 -20.41 5.81
CA ILE A 9 -0.15 -18.97 5.81
C ILE A 9 -1.57 -18.66 5.32
N ILE A 10 -2.02 -19.28 4.21
CA ILE A 10 -3.37 -19.05 3.68
C ILE A 10 -4.44 -19.48 4.69
N HIS A 11 -4.26 -20.64 5.33
CA HIS A 11 -5.16 -21.12 6.36
C HIS A 11 -5.25 -20.14 7.53
N PHE A 12 -4.10 -19.77 8.12
CA PHE A 12 -4.02 -18.80 9.21
C PHE A 12 -4.73 -17.49 8.86
N LEU A 13 -4.44 -16.90 7.68
CA LEU A 13 -5.04 -15.65 7.25
C LEU A 13 -6.57 -15.76 7.07
N SER A 14 -7.08 -16.92 6.63
CA SER A 14 -8.51 -17.12 6.36
C SER A 14 -9.39 -17.12 7.63
N GLU A 15 -8.80 -17.39 8.79
CA GLU A 15 -9.51 -17.44 10.08
C GLU A 15 -9.58 -16.06 10.77
N LEU A 16 -8.76 -15.10 10.35
CA LEU A 16 -8.71 -13.76 10.94
C LEU A 16 -9.87 -12.87 10.47
N PRO A 17 -10.40 -11.98 11.34
CA PRO A 17 -11.22 -10.83 10.93
C PRO A 17 -10.51 -9.97 9.89
N GLU A 18 -11.26 -9.21 9.10
CA GLU A 18 -10.72 -8.45 7.96
C GLU A 18 -9.56 -7.51 8.34
N GLU A 19 -9.73 -6.72 9.41
CA GLU A 19 -8.71 -5.77 9.86
C GLU A 19 -7.41 -6.47 10.31
N GLU A 20 -7.54 -7.54 11.12
CA GLU A 20 -6.41 -8.35 11.57
C GLU A 20 -5.73 -9.09 10.41
N ARG A 21 -6.52 -9.54 9.43
CA ARG A 21 -6.00 -10.19 8.21
C ARG A 21 -5.15 -9.23 7.39
N ILE A 22 -5.60 -7.98 7.23
CA ILE A 22 -4.83 -6.94 6.52
C ILE A 22 -3.51 -6.67 7.26
N ALA A 23 -3.56 -6.50 8.58
CA ALA A 23 -2.36 -6.30 9.40
C ALA A 23 -1.38 -7.46 9.26
N ALA A 24 -1.85 -8.70 9.39
CA ALA A 24 -1.02 -9.90 9.23
C ALA A 24 -0.42 -10.01 7.82
N ILE A 25 -1.18 -9.70 6.77
CA ILE A 25 -0.67 -9.67 5.39
C ILE A 25 0.46 -8.64 5.25
N ASN A 26 0.30 -7.44 5.82
CA ASN A 26 1.33 -6.41 5.79
C ASN A 26 2.59 -6.86 6.55
N GLU A 27 2.45 -7.49 7.72
CA GLU A 27 3.58 -8.06 8.46
C GLU A 27 4.35 -9.11 7.63
N PHE A 28 3.63 -10.03 6.97
CA PHE A 28 4.27 -11.00 6.08
C PHE A 28 4.99 -10.33 4.91
N ARG A 29 4.39 -9.31 4.29
CA ARG A 29 5.02 -8.54 3.20
C ARG A 29 6.30 -7.86 3.67
N MET A 30 6.31 -7.26 4.85
CA MET A 30 7.51 -6.65 5.44
C MET A 30 8.58 -7.69 5.76
N ALA A 31 8.20 -8.85 6.30
CA ALA A 31 9.12 -9.93 6.57
C ALA A 31 9.78 -10.46 5.28
N ILE A 32 9.00 -10.65 4.22
CA ILE A 32 9.50 -11.07 2.90
C ILE A 32 10.41 -9.98 2.30
N HIS A 33 10.01 -8.71 2.37
CA HIS A 33 10.80 -7.57 1.91
C HIS A 33 12.20 -7.55 2.55
N SER A 34 12.31 -7.85 3.85
CA SER A 34 13.60 -7.84 4.57
C SER A 34 14.67 -8.78 3.96
N VAL A 35 14.22 -9.84 3.29
CA VAL A 35 15.07 -10.84 2.62
C VAL A 35 15.03 -10.73 1.09
N SER A 36 14.27 -9.78 0.53
CA SER A 36 14.18 -9.58 -0.92
C SER A 36 15.49 -9.06 -1.50
N PRO A 37 15.96 -9.60 -2.64
CA PRO A 37 17.09 -9.01 -3.37
C PRO A 37 16.74 -7.63 -3.97
N PHE A 38 15.45 -7.26 -4.05
CA PHE A 38 14.97 -5.99 -4.58
C PHE A 38 14.53 -5.02 -3.49
N ARG A 39 14.88 -5.24 -2.22
CA ARG A 39 14.44 -4.40 -1.08
C ARG A 39 14.78 -2.90 -1.18
N ASN A 40 15.65 -2.52 -2.12
CA ASN A 40 15.99 -1.11 -2.37
C ASN A 40 15.10 -0.48 -3.46
N GLU A 41 14.28 -1.28 -4.14
CA GLU A 41 13.33 -0.81 -5.15
C GLU A 41 12.02 -0.38 -4.46
N PRO A 42 11.49 0.82 -4.74
CA PRO A 42 10.27 1.33 -4.09
C PRO A 42 9.02 0.45 -4.26
N VAL A 43 9.01 -0.39 -5.29
CA VAL A 43 7.88 -1.26 -5.64
C VAL A 43 7.95 -2.66 -5.02
N ASP A 44 9.00 -2.99 -4.26
CA ASP A 44 9.20 -4.33 -3.69
C ASP A 44 8.23 -4.65 -2.54
N CYS A 45 7.80 -3.63 -1.77
CA CYS A 45 6.90 -3.81 -0.63
C CYS A 45 5.68 -2.88 -0.72
N VAL A 46 4.54 -3.44 -1.15
CA VAL A 46 3.27 -2.69 -1.23
C VAL A 46 2.37 -3.08 -0.06
N LEU A 47 2.04 -2.11 0.78
CA LEU A 47 1.22 -2.28 1.98
C LEU A 47 -0.16 -1.64 1.81
N TRP A 48 -1.17 -2.20 2.48
CA TRP A 48 -2.47 -1.56 2.62
C TRP A 48 -2.52 -0.78 3.92
N VAL A 49 -2.50 0.55 3.85
CA VAL A 49 -2.43 1.44 5.00
C VAL A 49 -3.73 2.26 5.08
N LYS A 50 -4.21 2.51 6.31
CA LYS A 50 -5.39 3.37 6.51
C LYS A 50 -5.05 4.83 6.15
N ASN A 51 -6.03 5.55 5.62
CA ASN A 51 -5.81 6.90 5.12
C ASN A 51 -5.41 7.92 6.22
N ASP A 52 -5.78 7.66 7.48
CA ASP A 52 -5.42 8.48 8.64
C ASP A 52 -3.93 8.36 9.04
N HIS A 53 -3.23 7.36 8.53
CA HIS A 53 -1.80 7.15 8.71
C HIS A 53 -0.95 7.77 7.58
N ILE A 54 -1.61 8.45 6.62
CA ILE A 54 -0.97 9.02 5.43
C ILE A 54 -1.10 10.54 5.46
N SER A 55 0.03 11.22 5.37
CA SER A 55 0.09 12.68 5.27
C SER A 55 0.56 13.10 3.87
N PRO A 56 -0.08 14.11 3.25
CA PRO A 56 0.47 14.72 2.03
C PRO A 56 1.78 15.42 2.39
N ASN A 57 2.76 15.40 1.49
CA ASN A 57 3.89 16.32 1.59
C ASN A 57 3.47 17.75 1.19
N ASP A 58 4.21 18.75 1.66
CA ASP A 58 4.01 20.16 1.27
C ASP A 58 4.40 20.44 -0.19
N TYR A 59 4.98 19.45 -0.88
CA TYR A 59 5.46 19.55 -2.26
C TYR A 59 4.52 18.80 -3.22
N ASN A 60 3.42 19.45 -3.62
CA ASN A 60 2.61 18.97 -4.74
C ASN A 60 2.83 19.84 -6.00
N PRO A 61 3.79 19.48 -6.88
CA PRO A 61 3.98 20.19 -8.16
C PRO A 61 2.84 19.90 -9.16
N ASN A 62 1.99 18.90 -8.90
CA ASN A 62 0.95 18.41 -9.79
C ASN A 62 -0.43 18.94 -9.36
N ASN A 63 -0.77 20.16 -9.81
CA ASN A 63 -2.13 20.66 -9.68
C ASN A 63 -3.01 20.00 -10.76
N VAL A 64 -3.71 18.93 -10.41
CA VAL A 64 -4.54 18.13 -11.33
C VAL A 64 -5.83 18.87 -11.66
N ALA A 65 -6.22 18.89 -12.94
CA ALA A 65 -7.41 19.62 -13.35
C ALA A 65 -8.70 18.91 -12.87
N PRO A 66 -9.79 19.65 -12.58
CA PRO A 66 -11.04 19.07 -12.08
C PRO A 66 -11.66 17.92 -12.93
N PRO A 67 -11.57 17.92 -14.28
CA PRO A 67 -12.06 16.80 -15.09
C PRO A 67 -11.26 15.51 -14.91
N GLU A 68 -9.94 15.62 -14.78
CA GLU A 68 -9.02 14.48 -14.59
C GLU A 68 -9.27 13.78 -13.27
N LYS A 69 -9.62 14.55 -12.24
CA LYS A 69 -10.00 14.05 -10.91
C LYS A 69 -11.27 13.20 -10.92
N LYS A 70 -12.30 13.60 -11.69
CA LYS A 70 -13.54 12.80 -11.82
C LYS A 70 -13.27 11.48 -12.55
N LEU A 71 -12.39 11.50 -13.55
CA LEU A 71 -11.99 10.30 -14.26
C LEU A 71 -11.18 9.36 -13.36
N LEU A 72 -10.27 9.90 -12.55
CA LEU A 72 -9.51 9.12 -11.57
C LEU A 72 -10.43 8.43 -10.56
N LEU A 73 -11.39 9.16 -9.96
CA LEU A 73 -12.36 8.58 -9.03
C LEU A 73 -13.12 7.41 -9.68
N LYS A 74 -13.65 7.63 -10.89
CA LYS A 74 -14.37 6.59 -11.63
C LYS A 74 -13.49 5.37 -11.95
N SER A 75 -12.20 5.59 -12.22
CA SER A 75 -11.25 4.51 -12.45
C SER A 75 -10.99 3.70 -11.17
N ILE A 76 -10.81 4.37 -10.02
CA ILE A 76 -10.60 3.71 -8.73
C ILE A 76 -11.86 2.93 -8.31
N GLU A 77 -13.06 3.50 -8.49
CA GLU A 77 -14.32 2.82 -8.21
C GLU A 77 -14.54 1.56 -9.06
N LYS A 78 -14.05 1.57 -10.31
CA LYS A 78 -14.23 0.47 -11.25
C LYS A 78 -13.16 -0.61 -11.12
N ASP A 79 -11.90 -0.18 -11.05
CA ASP A 79 -10.73 -1.04 -11.24
C ASP A 79 -9.86 -1.16 -9.97
N GLY A 80 -10.18 -0.40 -8.91
CA GLY A 80 -9.38 -0.31 -7.68
C GLY A 80 -8.10 0.50 -7.86
N PHE A 81 -7.22 0.46 -6.86
CA PHE A 81 -5.87 1.01 -6.97
C PHE A 81 -5.02 0.12 -7.87
N THR A 82 -4.67 0.62 -9.05
CA THR A 82 -3.86 -0.11 -10.04
C THR A 82 -2.37 0.18 -9.93
N GLN A 83 -2.01 1.24 -9.21
CA GLN A 83 -0.63 1.64 -8.92
C GLN A 83 -0.52 2.03 -7.44
N PRO A 84 0.58 1.68 -6.74
CA PRO A 84 0.81 2.11 -5.37
C PRO A 84 1.17 3.60 -5.32
N ILE A 85 0.80 4.25 -4.22
CA ILE A 85 1.30 5.58 -3.87
C ILE A 85 2.70 5.41 -3.27
N VAL A 86 3.67 6.19 -3.72
CA VAL A 86 5.03 6.14 -3.19
C VAL A 86 5.11 7.05 -1.99
N VAL A 87 5.58 6.49 -0.88
CA VAL A 87 5.68 7.19 0.41
C VAL A 87 7.08 7.06 0.98
N VAL A 88 7.46 8.00 1.84
CA VAL A 88 8.57 7.83 2.78
C VAL A 88 8.00 7.56 4.17
N LYS A 89 8.68 6.71 4.93
CA LYS A 89 8.29 6.40 6.31
C LYS A 89 8.74 7.55 7.22
N ALA A 90 7.78 8.25 7.81
CA ALA A 90 8.04 9.35 8.74
C ALA A 90 8.20 8.82 10.18
N ASP A 91 7.33 7.91 10.60
CA ASP A 91 7.39 7.20 11.89
C ASP A 91 6.87 5.74 11.73
N ALA A 92 6.74 4.98 12.82
CA ALA A 92 6.37 3.57 12.84
C ALA A 92 5.13 3.25 11.99
N GLU A 93 4.10 4.10 12.12
CA GLU A 93 2.79 3.99 11.46
C GLU A 93 2.43 5.21 10.62
N GLU A 94 3.35 6.16 10.42
CA GLU A 94 3.08 7.39 9.68
C GLU A 94 3.89 7.46 8.38
N TYR A 95 3.21 7.78 7.29
CA TYR A 95 3.75 7.80 5.94
C TYR A 95 3.51 9.16 5.29
N GLU A 96 4.57 9.75 4.73
CA GLU A 96 4.49 10.98 3.97
C GLU A 96 4.53 10.64 2.47
N ILE A 97 3.54 11.11 1.71
CA ILE A 97 3.47 10.85 0.27
C ILE A 97 4.58 11.61 -0.45
N VAL A 98 5.30 10.96 -1.35
CA VAL A 98 6.32 11.59 -2.21
C VAL A 98 5.99 11.53 -3.70
N ASP A 99 5.16 10.58 -4.13
CA ASP A 99 4.65 10.48 -5.51
C ASP A 99 3.30 9.76 -5.56
N GLY A 100 2.48 10.05 -6.58
CA GLY A 100 1.15 9.47 -6.78
C GLY A 100 0.00 10.21 -6.07
N PHE A 101 0.26 11.35 -5.42
CA PHE A 101 -0.77 12.17 -4.78
C PHE A 101 -1.64 12.92 -5.81
N HIS A 102 -2.96 12.78 -5.68
CA HIS A 102 -3.94 13.58 -6.41
C HIS A 102 -4.94 14.15 -5.40
N PRO A 103 -4.92 15.46 -5.10
CA PRO A 103 -5.79 16.02 -4.07
C PRO A 103 -7.27 15.82 -4.41
N SER A 104 -7.99 15.18 -3.48
CA SER A 104 -9.44 14.94 -3.48
C SER A 104 -10.28 16.20 -3.37
#